data_AF-A0AAD4DL37-F1
#
_entry.id   AF-A0AAD4DL37-F1
#
_cell.length_a   1.000
_cell.length_b   1.000
_cell.length_c   1.000
_cell.angle_alpha   90.00
_cell.angle_beta   90.00
_cell.angle_gamma   90.00
#
_symmetry.space_group_name_H-M   'P 1'
#
loop_
_entity.id
_entity.type
_entity.pdbx_description
1 polymer ?
#
loop_
_entity_poly.entity_id
_entity_poly.type
_entity_poly.pdbx_seq_one_letter_code
_entity_poly.pdbx_strand_id
1 'polypeptide(L)' 'MDVGINLTDPMFRGVYRGTRHHADDLAQVMRRTRNAGVDRLVVTAGNLKMCRQVLDLARDDDG' A
#
# COMPACT_ATOMS: atom_id res chain seq x y z
N MET A 1 -9.58 -6.32 -12.32
CA MET A 1 -10.20 -5.60 -11.18
C MET A 1 -9.98 -6.49 -9.98
N ASP A 2 -9.04 -6.11 -9.11
CA ASP A 2 -8.48 -7.03 -8.12
C ASP A 2 -8.58 -6.50 -6.68
N VAL A 3 -8.96 -7.45 -5.82
CA VAL A 3 -8.61 -7.71 -4.41
C VAL A 3 -8.46 -6.52 -3.46
N GLY A 4 -9.25 -6.56 -2.38
CA GLY A 4 -9.06 -5.74 -1.18
C GLY A 4 -7.67 -5.95 -0.57
N ILE A 5 -6.79 -4.96 -0.73
CA ILE A 5 -5.42 -4.98 -0.24
C ILE A 5 -5.24 -4.01 0.95
N ASN A 6 -4.50 -4.43 1.97
CA ASN A 6 -4.20 -3.59 3.12
C ASN A 6 -2.86 -2.84 2.91
N LEU A 7 -2.76 -1.98 1.90
CA LEU A 7 -1.51 -1.27 1.57
C LEU A 7 -1.00 -0.32 2.68
N THR A 8 -1.85 -0.01 3.66
CA THR A 8 -1.46 0.77 4.85
C THR A 8 -0.83 -0.08 5.95
N ASP A 9 -0.76 -1.40 5.77
CA ASP A 9 -0.11 -2.30 6.72
C ASP A 9 1.40 -1.98 6.82
N PRO A 10 1.96 -1.85 8.04
CA PRO A 10 3.38 -1.59 8.25
C PRO A 10 4.33 -2.61 7.58
N MET A 11 3.85 -3.82 7.26
CA MET A 11 4.62 -4.81 6.50
C MET A 11 5.08 -4.28 5.15
N PHE A 12 4.24 -3.49 4.44
CA PHE A 12 4.63 -2.86 3.16
C PHE A 12 5.68 -1.75 3.32
N ARG A 13 6.00 -1.38 4.56
CA ARG A 13 7.09 -0.47 4.92
C ARG A 13 8.23 -1.18 5.68
N GLY A 14 8.22 -2.51 5.65
CA GLY A 14 9.22 -3.39 6.26
C GLY A 14 9.15 -3.55 7.77
N VAL A 15 8.03 -3.19 8.39
CA VAL A 15 7.82 -3.31 9.83
C VAL A 15 6.93 -4.52 10.13
N TYR A 16 7.49 -5.50 10.83
CA TYR A 16 6.79 -6.71 11.27
C TYR A 16 6.76 -6.71 12.79
N ARG A 17 5.55 -6.71 13.37
CA ARG A 17 5.34 -6.71 14.83
C ARG A 17 6.15 -5.60 15.56
N GLY A 18 6.32 -4.44 14.92
CA GLY A 18 7.04 -3.29 15.48
C GLY A 18 8.55 -3.25 15.16
N THR A 19 9.13 -4.33 14.65
CA THR A 19 10.55 -4.39 14.27
C THR A 19 10.73 -4.13 12.78
N ARG A 20 11.71 -3.32 12.39
CA ARG A 20 12.06 -3.12 10.98
C ARG A 20 12.95 -4.26 10.48
N HIS A 21 12.47 -5.02 9.50
CA HIS A 21 13.20 -6.13 8.87
C HIS A 21 13.76 -5.76 7.49
N HIS A 22 13.16 -4.79 6.81
CA HIS A 22 13.70 -4.23 5.58
C HIS A 22 13.43 -2.73 5.46
N ALA A 23 14.11 -2.10 4.51
CA ALA A 23 13.85 -0.71 4.13
C ALA A 23 12.41 -0.57 3.61
N ASP A 24 11.87 0.66 3.66
CA ASP A 24 10.58 0.97 3.05
C ASP A 24 10.67 0.73 1.54
N ASP A 25 9.90 -0.25 1.04
CA ASP A 25 9.91 -0.72 -0.34
C ASP A 25 8.52 -0.64 -0.99
N LEU A 26 7.58 0.12 -0.38
CA LEU A 26 6.21 0.29 -0.88
C LEU A 26 6.17 0.73 -2.35
N ALA A 27 7.03 1.67 -2.76
CA ALA A 27 7.13 2.11 -4.15
C ALA A 27 7.54 0.97 -5.11
N GLN A 28 8.39 0.04 -4.67
CA GLN A 28 8.77 -1.13 -5.46
C GLN A 28 7.63 -2.15 -5.55
N VAL A 29 6.84 -2.29 -4.49
CA VAL A 29 5.60 -3.08 -4.51
C VAL A 29 4.64 -2.51 -5.56
N MET A 30 4.36 -1.20 -5.52
CA MET A 30 3.47 -0.53 -6.49
C MET A 30 3.96 -0.68 -7.93
N ARG A 31 5.26 -0.52 -8.17
CA ARG A 31 5.85 -0.75 -9.50
C ARG A 31 5.66 -2.19 -10.00
N ARG A 32 5.82 -3.18 -9.12
CA ARG A 32 5.59 -4.60 -9.47
C ARG A 32 4.13 -4.84 -9.83
N THR A 33 3.20 -4.25 -9.08
CA THR A 33 1.76 -4.30 -9.34
C THR A 33 1.41 -3.76 -10.72
N ARG A 34 1.96 -2.59 -11.10
CA ARG A 34 1.81 -2.04 -12.45
C ARG A 34 2.39 -2.94 -13.53
N ASN A 35 3.61 -3.44 -13.34
CA ASN A 35 4.27 -4.33 -14.31
C ASN A 35 3.51 -5.65 -14.50
N ALA A 36 2.72 -6.07 -13.51
CA ALA A 36 1.86 -7.25 -13.60
C ALA A 36 0.51 -6.97 -14.31
N GLY A 37 0.25 -5.74 -14.77
CA GLY A 37 -0.98 -5.36 -15.46
C GLY A 37 -2.16 -5.05 -14.53
N VAL A 38 -1.90 -4.73 -13.27
CA VAL A 38 -2.97 -4.32 -12.33
C VAL A 38 -3.26 -2.84 -12.52
N ASP A 39 -4.39 -2.55 -13.19
CA ASP A 39 -4.79 -1.17 -13.53
C ASP A 39 -5.52 -0.42 -12.40
N ARG A 40 -6.10 -1.15 -11.45
CA ARG A 40 -6.94 -0.62 -10.36
C ARG A 40 -6.79 -1.49 -9.11
N LEU A 41 -6.62 -0.84 -7.97
CA LEU A 41 -6.51 -1.46 -6.65
C LEU A 41 -7.68 -1.02 -5.78
N VAL A 42 -8.28 -1.95 -5.02
CA VAL A 42 -9.22 -1.62 -3.95
C VAL A 42 -8.49 -1.74 -2.63
N VAL A 43 -8.32 -0.63 -1.91
CA VAL A 43 -7.57 -0.62 -0.64
C VAL A 43 -8.54 -0.68 0.54
N THR A 44 -8.36 -1.64 1.44
CA THR A 44 -9.17 -1.80 2.64
C THR A 44 -8.65 -0.93 3.80
N ALA A 45 -9.56 -0.24 4.48
CA ALA A 45 -9.26 0.56 5.67
C ALA A 45 -10.29 0.27 6.77
N GLY A 46 -9.81 -0.06 7.97
CA GLY A 46 -10.66 -0.44 9.10
C GLY A 46 -10.99 0.70 10.07
N ASN A 47 -10.39 1.88 9.90
CA ASN A 47 -10.61 3.04 10.76
C ASN A 47 -10.29 4.36 10.03
N LEU A 48 -10.73 5.48 10.60
CA LEU A 48 -10.57 6.81 10.01
C LEU A 48 -9.11 7.20 9.74
N LYS A 49 -8.17 6.79 10.61
CA LYS A 49 -6.74 7.06 10.42
C LYS A 49 -6.21 6.34 9.19
N MET A 50 -6.56 5.06 9.02
CA MET A 50 -6.21 4.28 7.83
C MET A 50 -6.86 4.88 6.58
N CYS A 51 -8.12 5.34 6.64
CA CYS A 51 -8.77 5.98 5.49
C CYS A 51 -7.98 7.21 5.00
N ARG A 52 -7.46 8.04 5.92
CA ARG A 52 -6.61 9.18 5.55
C ARG A 52 -5.32 8.73 4.88
N GLN A 53 -4.65 7.72 5.43
CA GLN A 53 -3.43 7.16 4.83
C GLN A 53 -3.67 6.58 3.44
N VAL A 54 -4.83 5.93 3.22
CA VAL A 54 -5.23 5.44 1.90
C VAL A 54 -5.45 6.60 0.92
N LEU A 55 -6.11 7.67 1.34
CA LEU A 55 -6.31 8.85 0.50
C LEU A 55 -4.99 9.53 0.11
N ASP A 56 -4.05 9.64 1.05
CA ASP A 56 -2.73 10.20 0.76
C ASP A 56 -1.96 9.29 -0.21
N LEU A 57 -1.98 7.97 0.01
CA LEU A 57 -1.36 6.99 -0.91
C LEU A 57 -1.95 7.06 -2.32
N ALA A 58 -3.26 7.19 -2.44
CA ALA A 58 -3.93 7.28 -3.74
C ALA A 58 -3.53 8.54 -4.51
N ARG A 59 -3.37 9.68 -3.80
CA ARG A 59 -2.91 10.93 -4.40
C ARG A 59 -1.46 10.85 -4.86
N ASP A 60 -0.61 10.17 -4.11
CA ASP A 60 0.80 9.99 -4.45
C ASP A 60 1.01 9.06 -5.66
N ASP A 61 0.05 8.17 -5.95
CA ASP A 61 0.11 7.24 -7.10
C ASP A 61 -0.49 7.82 -8.40
N ASP A 62 -1.29 8.88 -8.32
CA ASP A 62 -1.91 9.58 -9.45
C ASP A 62 -0.96 10.57 -10.18
N GLY A 63 0.35 10.53 -9.88
CA GLY A 63 1.41 11.34 -10.51
C GLY A 63 2.35 10.53 -11.41
#